data_AF-A0A7K4IE56-F1
#
_entry.id   AF-A0A7K4IE56-F1
#
_cell.length_a   1.000
_cell.length_b   1.000
_cell.length_c   1.000
_cell.angle_alpha   90.00
_cell.angle_beta   90.00
_cell.angle_gamma   90.00
#
_symmetry.space_group_name_H-M   'P 1'
#
loop_
_entity.id
_entity.type
_entity.pdbx_description
1 polymer ?
#
loop_
_entity_poly.entity_id
_entity_poly.type
_entity_poly.pdbx_seq_one_letter_code
_entity_poly.pdbx_strand_id
1 'polypeptide(L)' 'MSERDETLDIEEDLVEAEGTTADRVEFAVRLVDVSRVYTVGTRKINAVINVSLDIRPGDYVVVRGDSGSGKTTL' A
#
# COMPACT_ATOMS: atom_id res chain seq x y z
N MET A 1 -22.51 -56.82 -22.46
CA MET A 1 -21.10 -57.16 -22.19
C MET A 1 -20.53 -56.05 -21.32
N SER A 2 -20.31 -56.36 -20.04
CA SER A 2 -19.53 -55.66 -19.00
C SER A 2 -19.75 -54.15 -18.85
N GLU A 3 -20.47 -53.63 -17.83
CA GLU A 3 -20.13 -53.65 -16.40
C GLU A 3 -18.64 -53.40 -16.12
N ARG A 4 -18.32 -52.17 -15.73
CA ARG A 4 -17.53 -51.89 -14.54
C ARG A 4 -18.16 -50.72 -13.80
N ASP A 5 -18.60 -51.08 -12.61
CA ASP A 5 -18.89 -50.26 -11.44
C ASP A 5 -17.60 -49.63 -10.91
N GLU A 6 -17.77 -48.84 -9.84
CA GLU A 6 -16.79 -48.49 -8.80
C GLU A 6 -16.36 -47.01 -8.70
N THR A 7 -17.24 -46.31 -7.99
CA THR A 7 -16.98 -45.56 -6.75
C THR A 7 -16.45 -44.13 -6.83
N LEU A 8 -17.22 -43.28 -6.16
CA LEU A 8 -16.97 -41.91 -5.76
C LEU A 8 -15.67 -41.77 -4.95
N ASP A 9 -14.83 -40.82 -5.35
CA ASP A 9 -14.01 -40.05 -4.41
C ASP A 9 -14.67 -38.68 -4.25
N ILE A 10 -15.47 -38.59 -3.19
CA ILE A 10 -15.81 -37.34 -2.53
C ILE A 10 -14.60 -37.02 -1.66
N GLU A 11 -13.77 -36.08 -2.09
CA GLU A 11 -12.95 -35.24 -1.21
C GLU A 11 -13.28 -33.82 -1.67
N GLU A 12 -14.17 -33.12 -0.95
CA GLU A 12 -13.78 -32.24 0.16
C GLU A 12 -12.69 -31.26 -0.32
N ASP A 13 -12.91 -29.96 -0.41
CA ASP A 13 -13.79 -29.18 0.43
C ASP A 13 -14.13 -27.88 -0.28
N LEU A 14 -15.31 -27.41 0.08
CA LEU A 14 -15.87 -26.13 -0.29
C LEU A 14 -14.81 -25.05 -0.05
N VAL A 15 -14.41 -24.29 -1.09
CA VAL A 15 -13.86 -22.97 -0.82
C VAL A 15 -15.03 -22.13 -0.36
N GLU A 16 -15.25 -22.18 0.95
CA GLU A 16 -16.25 -21.42 1.67
C GLU A 16 -16.14 -19.96 1.27
N ALA A 17 -17.19 -19.49 0.60
CA ALA A 17 -17.38 -18.10 0.30
C ALA A 17 -17.73 -17.36 1.60
N GLU A 18 -16.76 -17.04 2.46
CA GLU A 18 -17.00 -16.13 3.58
C GLU A 18 -15.83 -15.17 3.83
N GLY A 19 -16.06 -13.92 3.45
CA GLY A 19 -15.20 -12.79 3.76
C GLY A 19 -15.46 -11.66 2.78
N THR A 20 -16.42 -10.80 3.11
CA THR A 20 -16.73 -9.53 2.45
C THR A 20 -15.50 -8.96 1.73
N THR A 21 -15.63 -8.64 0.44
CA THR A 21 -14.70 -7.79 -0.32
C THR A 21 -14.67 -6.39 0.31
N ALA A 22 -14.21 -6.30 1.55
CA ALA A 22 -13.83 -5.09 2.21
C ALA A 22 -12.54 -4.71 1.51
N ASP A 23 -12.67 -3.73 0.62
CA ASP A 23 -11.60 -3.04 -0.10
C ASP A 23 -10.32 -3.03 0.75
N ARG A 24 -9.38 -3.92 0.43
CA ARG A 24 -8.15 -4.07 1.22
C ARG A 24 -7.28 -2.89 0.84
N VAL A 25 -7.29 -1.87 1.68
CA VAL A 25 -6.37 -0.73 1.58
C VAL A 25 -4.94 -1.28 1.63
N GLU A 26 -4.28 -1.33 0.46
CA GLU A 26 -2.91 -1.86 0.34
C GLU A 26 -1.90 -0.93 1.01
N PHE A 27 -2.10 0.38 0.87
CA PHE A 27 -1.27 1.43 1.46
C PHE A 27 -2.16 2.40 2.25
N ALA A 28 -1.78 2.66 3.50
CA ALA A 28 -2.37 3.72 4.30
C ALA A 28 -1.92 5.10 3.79
N VAL A 29 -0.68 5.21 3.33
CA VAL A 29 -0.14 6.41 2.67
C VAL A 29 0.72 5.96 1.48
N ARG A 30 0.56 6.62 0.34
CA ARG A 30 1.39 6.40 -0.86
C ARG A 30 1.75 7.73 -1.50
N LEU A 31 3.06 7.99 -1.62
CA LEU A 31 3.64 9.10 -2.36
C LEU A 31 4.32 8.54 -3.61
N VAL A 32 4.08 9.16 -4.76
CA VAL A 32 4.71 8.81 -6.03
C VAL A 32 5.31 10.07 -6.64
N ASP A 33 6.65 10.13 -6.64
CA ASP A 33 7.47 11.20 -7.20
C ASP A 33 7.03 12.62 -6.80
N VAL A 34 6.64 12.78 -5.53
CA VAL A 34 6.08 14.02 -5.02
C VAL A 34 7.18 15.08 -4.88
N SER A 35 6.93 16.26 -5.46
CA SER A 35 7.80 17.43 -5.35
C SER A 35 7.02 18.66 -4.89
N ARG A 36 7.64 19.48 -4.04
CA ARG A 36 7.06 20.75 -3.59
C ARG A 36 8.10 21.85 -3.53
N VAL A 37 7.77 22.97 -4.19
CA VAL A 37 8.57 24.20 -4.16
C VAL A 37 7.74 25.32 -3.54
N TYR A 38 8.28 25.96 -2.51
CA TYR A 38 7.72 27.19 -1.96
C TYR A 38 8.48 28.40 -2.52
N THR A 39 7.75 29.49 -2.73
CA THR A 39 8.36 30.78 -3.07
C THR A 39 8.26 31.69 -1.86
N VAL A 40 9.41 32.15 -1.36
CA VAL A 40 9.51 33.05 -0.19
C VAL A 40 10.25 34.30 -0.64
N GLY A 41 9.51 35.40 -0.79
CA GLY A 41 10.02 36.61 -1.44
C GLY A 41 10.43 36.30 -2.88
N THR A 42 11.70 36.52 -3.22
CA THR A 42 12.28 36.20 -4.53
C THR A 42 12.94 34.83 -4.61
N ARG A 43 13.03 34.10 -3.49
CA ARG A 43 13.72 32.80 -3.42
C ARG A 43 12.75 31.65 -3.62
N LYS A 44 13.19 30.63 -4.37
CA LYS A 44 12.50 29.34 -4.48
C LYS A 44 13.19 28.34 -3.55
N ILE A 45 12.40 27.65 -2.74
CA ILE A 45 12.86 26.62 -1.80
C ILE A 45 12.23 25.30 -2.23
N ASN A 46 13.07 24.37 -2.67
CA ASN A 46 12.65 23.00 -2.94
C ASN A 46 12.52 22.28 -1.59
N ALA A 47 11.29 22.18 -1.07
CA ALA A 47 11.05 21.56 0.22
C ALA A 47 11.00 20.03 0.14
N VAL A 48 10.50 19.49 -0.96
CA VAL A 48 10.49 18.05 -1.26
C VAL A 48 10.82 17.88 -2.74
N ILE A 49 11.66 16.90 -3.08
CA ILE A 49 12.11 16.63 -4.46
C ILE A 49 11.96 15.14 -4.74
N ASN A 50 11.04 14.79 -5.64
CA ASN A 50 10.79 13.45 -6.17
C ASN A 50 10.75 12.37 -5.08
N VAL A 51 9.98 12.60 -4.02
CA VAL A 51 9.85 11.64 -2.92
C VAL A 51 8.76 10.63 -3.23
N SER A 52 9.16 9.35 -3.15
CA SER A 52 8.27 8.19 -3.23
C SER A 52 8.35 7.42 -1.91
N LEU A 53 7.19 7.13 -1.33
CA LEU A 53 7.07 6.50 0.00
C LEU A 53 5.76 5.72 0.08
N ASP A 54 5.85 4.47 0.50
CA ASP A 54 4.70 3.61 0.75
C ASP A 54 4.64 3.25 2.24
N ILE A 55 3.50 3.47 2.88
CA ILE A 55 3.22 3.10 4.28
C ILE A 55 2.01 2.18 4.28
N ARG A 56 2.15 1.00 4.90
CA ARG A 56 1.07 0.02 4.98
C ARG A 56 0.19 0.26 6.22
N PRO A 57 -1.06 -0.21 6.21
CA PRO A 57 -1.89 -0.17 7.41
C PRO A 57 -1.21 -0.90 8.58
N GLY A 58 -1.14 -0.22 9.74
CA GLY A 58 -0.52 -0.75 10.96
C GLY A 58 0.95 -0.39 11.14
N ASP A 59 1.61 0.23 10.15
CA ASP A 59 2.99 0.68 10.30
C ASP A 59 3.12 1.86 11.27
N TYR A 60 4.18 1.85 12.08
CA TYR A 60 4.60 3.00 12.90
C TYR A 60 5.88 3.59 12.33
N VAL A 61 5.78 4.77 11.71
CA VAL A 61 6.88 5.40 10.97
C VAL A 61 7.33 6.69 11.65
N VAL A 62 8.64 6.92 11.69
CA VAL A 62 9.24 8.18 12.18
C VAL A 62 10.02 8.84 11.07
N VAL A 63 9.68 10.11 10.77
CA VAL A 63 10.41 10.94 9.81
C VAL A 63 11.41 11.82 10.56
N ARG A 64 12.71 11.59 10.36
CA ARG A 64 13.82 12.32 11.01
C ARG A 64 14.69 13.05 9.98
N GLY A 65 15.38 14.09 10.41
CA GLY A 65 16.28 14.89 9.59
C GLY A 65 16.49 16.29 10.18
N ASP A 66 17.54 16.97 9.73
CA ASP A 66 17.94 18.29 10.23
C ASP A 66 16.91 19.38 9.92
N SER A 67 16.99 20.52 10.60
CA SER A 67 16.12 21.67 10.33
C SER A 67 16.17 22.06 8.85
N GLY A 68 15.01 22.24 8.21
CA GLY A 68 14.91 22.59 6.79
C GLY A 68 14.94 21.41 5.81
N SER A 69 15.07 20.16 6.26
CA SER A 69 15.12 18.98 5.36
C SER A 69 13.79 18.58 4.70
N GLY A 70 12.71 19.35 4.87
CA GLY A 70 11.41 19.06 4.26
C GLY A 70 10.43 18.22 5.08
N LYS A 71 10.76 17.81 6.31
CA LYS A 71 9.92 16.90 7.13
C LYS A 71 8.50 17.41 7.43
N THR A 72 8.33 18.72 7.60
CA THR A 72 7.01 19.34 7.84
C THR A 72 6.23 19.51 6.54
N THR A 73 6.91 19.37 5.40
CA THR A 73 6.30 19.45 4.07
C THR A 73 5.89 18.08 3.54
N LEU A 74 6.69 17.05 3.83
CA LEU A 74 6.42 15.65 3.53
C LEU A 74 5.28 15.15 4.44
#